data_AF-K8XWN5-F1
#
_entry.id   AF-K8XWN5-F1
#
_cell.length_a   1.000
_cell.length_b   1.000
_cell.length_c   1.000
_cell.angle_alpha   90.00
_cell.angle_beta   90.00
_cell.angle_gamma   90.00
#
_symmetry.space_group_name_H-M   'P 1'
#
loop_
_entity.id
_entity.type
_entity.pdbx_description
1 polymer ?
#
loop_
_entity_poly.entity_id
_entity_poly.type
_entity_poly.pdbx_seq_one_letter_code
_entity_poly.pdbx_strand_id
1 'polypeptide(L)'
;MKFSERISKQVDSFVDRFRSKGTSIAISPNSTKSFSQSSNEVIKYFDEVTPNYPLEMFPVLSKLALINPDFNQSLKRNIFLMNTGFEWKPEGVSQSVAKTIQNEIDDWFDKHPGIANKLLRQTAIMGVLSAEAVPSFELDEIETVQLIPVAKVRFKKERIEGKNGGVRYKYVPFQNLENGNQLSLNEEIYTYEALETDEDSPYGIPPAISAIKAMYSQSRGMENLEKSTNKWSLLGFLSVVMSKFKPAPGTDLKSHGTQQKEFLKTSAKEIEKSIESGLLVGSEGTKIEHHSIASEKSSGLKEVMNIIEEQLSSGIDTDQFILGRPTSVTETYAKVSSKLFLMKGENVRHPVKNFLEKTLTLHLRMKGYKFTRLRASWKEGRPLNPEDDALAKKTNAEAEKLRTERLLLLATEGVIDLDTVAVEHGYEKAVVKSVSKNALGAFLRALDINSLSQEGKTLVNTYEHLFKRNQRDSLGGSEPDLSQSDENEEELEEKFQKKNGTRTNVVPIQRGRKY
;
A
#
# COMPACT_ATOMS: atom_id res chain seq x y z
N MET A 1 7.19 -46.22 -10.70
CA MET A 1 6.20 -47.07 -11.41
C MET A 1 5.05 -47.59 -10.52
N LYS A 2 5.29 -48.20 -9.35
CA LYS A 2 4.22 -48.80 -8.52
C LYS A 2 3.19 -47.84 -7.87
N PHE A 3 3.47 -46.53 -7.79
CA PHE A 3 2.54 -45.53 -7.23
C PHE A 3 1.49 -45.06 -8.25
N SER A 4 1.89 -44.95 -9.52
CA SER A 4 1.01 -44.59 -10.65
C SER A 4 -0.05 -45.67 -10.91
N GLU A 5 0.32 -46.96 -10.80
CA GLU A 5 -0.65 -48.07 -10.90
C GLU A 5 -1.67 -48.08 -9.77
N ARG A 6 -1.30 -47.57 -8.58
CA ARG A 6 -2.20 -47.51 -7.41
C ARG A 6 -3.24 -46.40 -7.55
N ILE A 7 -2.84 -45.25 -8.10
CA ILE A 7 -3.75 -44.14 -8.40
C ILE A 7 -4.67 -44.50 -9.57
N SER A 8 -4.14 -45.11 -10.64
CA SER A 8 -4.96 -45.62 -11.76
C SER A 8 -6.07 -46.55 -11.26
N LYS A 9 -5.75 -47.54 -10.42
CA LYS A 9 -6.76 -48.47 -9.86
C LYS A 9 -7.78 -47.79 -8.94
N GLN A 10 -7.39 -46.76 -8.19
CA GLN A 10 -8.32 -46.00 -7.35
C GLN A 10 -9.25 -45.09 -8.17
N VAL A 11 -8.74 -44.51 -9.26
CA VAL A 11 -9.51 -43.68 -10.21
C VAL A 11 -10.50 -44.55 -10.99
N ASP A 12 -10.07 -45.73 -11.46
CA ASP A 12 -10.96 -46.70 -12.13
C ASP A 12 -12.10 -47.15 -11.20
N SER A 13 -11.78 -47.46 -9.94
CA SER A 13 -12.77 -47.79 -8.90
C SER A 13 -13.73 -46.64 -8.56
N PHE A 14 -13.31 -45.39 -8.73
CA PHE A 14 -14.13 -44.22 -8.44
C PHE A 14 -15.08 -43.91 -9.61
N VAL A 15 -14.61 -44.09 -10.84
CA VAL A 15 -15.39 -43.88 -12.08
C VAL A 15 -16.45 -44.96 -12.27
N ASP A 16 -16.19 -46.21 -11.88
CA ASP A 16 -17.22 -47.26 -11.92
C ASP A 16 -18.39 -46.98 -10.94
N ARG A 17 -18.13 -46.31 -9.80
CA ARG A 17 -19.18 -45.82 -8.89
C ARG A 17 -19.97 -44.64 -9.47
N PHE A 18 -19.35 -43.86 -10.36
CA PHE A 18 -20.04 -42.78 -11.08
C PHE A 18 -20.84 -43.27 -12.27
N ARG A 19 -20.43 -44.37 -12.93
CA ARG A 19 -21.24 -45.03 -13.97
C ARG A 19 -22.53 -45.65 -13.44
N SER A 20 -22.56 -46.11 -12.19
CA SER A 20 -23.77 -46.70 -11.58
C SER A 20 -24.84 -45.68 -11.18
N LYS A 21 -24.56 -44.38 -11.25
CA LYS A 21 -25.56 -43.32 -11.05
C LYS A 21 -25.64 -42.50 -12.32
N GLY A 22 -26.72 -42.71 -13.09
CA GLY A 22 -26.95 -42.13 -14.41
C GLY A 22 -27.03 -40.61 -14.46
N THR A 23 -25.90 -39.93 -14.30
CA THR A 23 -25.70 -38.51 -14.58
C THR A 23 -24.89 -38.39 -15.87
N SER A 24 -25.58 -38.16 -16.99
CA SER A 24 -24.98 -37.94 -18.30
C SER A 24 -24.40 -36.52 -18.39
N ILE A 25 -23.07 -36.41 -18.50
CA ILE A 25 -22.41 -35.18 -18.94
C ILE A 25 -22.42 -35.19 -20.48
N ALA A 26 -23.11 -34.22 -21.09
CA ALA A 26 -23.16 -34.06 -22.53
C ALA A 26 -21.83 -33.48 -23.05
N ILE A 27 -21.09 -34.26 -23.83
CA ILE A 27 -19.89 -33.84 -24.55
C ILE A 27 -20.28 -33.65 -26.03
N SER A 28 -19.91 -32.49 -26.59
CA SER A 28 -20.12 -32.11 -28.01
C SER A 28 -19.54 -33.14 -29.00
N PRO A 29 -20.16 -33.38 -30.18
CA PRO A 29 -19.85 -34.56 -31.00
C PRO A 29 -18.66 -34.43 -31.97
N ASN A 30 -17.91 -33.32 -31.98
CA ASN A 30 -16.93 -33.07 -33.04
C ASN A 30 -15.48 -32.94 -32.54
N SER A 31 -14.92 -34.07 -32.12
CA SER A 31 -13.54 -34.53 -32.34
C SER A 31 -13.30 -35.70 -31.38
N THR A 32 -13.14 -36.92 -31.90
CA THR A 32 -12.80 -38.10 -31.09
C THR A 32 -11.36 -38.00 -30.63
N LYS A 33 -11.10 -37.14 -29.64
CA LYS A 33 -9.86 -37.16 -28.87
C LYS A 33 -9.75 -38.53 -28.20
N SER A 34 -8.58 -39.17 -28.27
CA SER A 34 -8.39 -40.48 -27.63
C SER A 34 -8.53 -40.35 -26.11
N PHE A 35 -8.89 -41.43 -25.43
CA PHE A 35 -8.98 -41.46 -23.96
C PHE A 35 -7.69 -40.98 -23.27
N SER A 36 -6.51 -41.21 -23.88
CA SER A 36 -5.23 -40.71 -23.37
C SER A 36 -5.06 -39.20 -23.55
N GLN A 37 -5.64 -38.62 -24.60
CA GLN A 37 -5.66 -37.16 -24.80
C GLN A 37 -6.62 -36.50 -23.81
N SER A 38 -7.79 -37.09 -23.61
CA SER A 38 -8.74 -36.64 -22.59
C SER A 38 -8.19 -36.81 -21.16
N SER A 39 -7.48 -37.90 -20.86
CA SER A 39 -6.85 -38.08 -19.54
C SER A 39 -5.72 -37.07 -19.31
N ASN A 40 -4.94 -36.74 -20.33
CA ASN A 40 -3.90 -35.71 -20.22
C ASN A 40 -4.48 -34.30 -20.09
N GLU A 41 -5.61 -34.01 -20.73
CA GLU A 41 -6.35 -32.75 -20.54
C GLU A 41 -6.94 -32.66 -19.13
N VAL A 42 -7.46 -33.78 -18.60
CA VAL A 42 -7.96 -33.86 -17.23
C VAL A 42 -6.82 -33.72 -16.21
N ILE A 43 -5.67 -34.38 -16.41
CA ILE A 43 -4.49 -34.24 -15.56
C ILE A 43 -3.95 -32.80 -15.61
N LYS A 44 -3.87 -32.19 -16.81
CA LYS A 44 -3.51 -30.77 -16.95
C LYS A 44 -4.51 -29.84 -16.26
N TYR A 45 -5.81 -30.15 -16.34
CA TYR A 45 -6.85 -29.41 -15.63
C TYR A 45 -6.74 -29.55 -14.10
N PHE A 46 -6.28 -30.71 -13.60
CA PHE A 46 -5.96 -30.91 -12.19
C PHE A 46 -4.63 -30.27 -11.76
N ASP A 47 -3.67 -30.10 -12.67
CA ASP A 47 -2.37 -29.46 -12.40
C ASP A 47 -2.43 -27.91 -12.50
N GLU A 48 -3.36 -27.37 -13.29
CA GLU A 48 -3.63 -25.94 -13.37
C GLU A 48 -4.48 -25.49 -12.17
N VAL A 49 -3.95 -24.52 -11.43
CA VAL A 49 -4.63 -23.99 -10.25
C VAL A 49 -5.74 -23.05 -10.73
N THR A 50 -6.98 -23.31 -10.32
CA THR A 50 -8.11 -22.46 -10.67
C THR A 50 -8.42 -21.49 -9.54
N PRO A 51 -8.64 -20.19 -9.82
CA PRO A 51 -9.07 -19.23 -8.81
C PRO A 51 -10.50 -19.49 -8.37
N ASN A 52 -10.80 -19.12 -7.12
CA ASN A 52 -12.13 -19.28 -6.51
C ASN A 52 -13.14 -18.20 -6.94
N TYR A 53 -12.73 -17.26 -7.79
CA TYR A 53 -13.56 -16.20 -8.34
C TYR A 53 -13.34 -16.06 -9.86
N PRO A 54 -14.31 -15.50 -10.61
CA PRO A 54 -14.18 -15.35 -12.06
C PRO A 54 -13.09 -14.34 -12.42
N LEU A 55 -12.02 -14.78 -13.08
CA LEU A 55 -10.90 -13.91 -13.50
C LEU A 55 -11.31 -12.83 -14.49
N GLU A 56 -12.43 -13.03 -15.18
CA GLU A 56 -13.05 -12.08 -16.07
C GLU A 56 -13.46 -10.79 -15.35
N MET A 57 -13.52 -10.81 -14.00
CA MET A 57 -13.80 -9.62 -13.20
C MET A 57 -12.64 -8.62 -13.15
N PHE A 58 -11.39 -9.05 -13.39
CA PHE A 58 -10.24 -8.13 -13.35
C PHE A 58 -10.32 -6.98 -14.38
N PRO A 59 -10.62 -7.23 -15.68
CA PRO A 59 -10.91 -6.15 -16.63
C PRO A 59 -12.13 -5.30 -16.25
N VAL A 60 -13.16 -5.90 -15.63
CA VAL A 60 -14.36 -5.17 -15.21
C VAL A 60 -14.03 -4.21 -14.07
N LEU A 61 -13.32 -4.65 -13.04
CA LEU A 61 -12.84 -3.82 -11.94
C LEU A 61 -11.97 -2.66 -12.43
N SER A 62 -11.10 -2.90 -13.42
CA SER A 62 -10.30 -1.85 -14.04
C SER A 62 -11.15 -0.73 -14.65
N LYS A 63 -12.26 -1.09 -15.31
CA LYS A 63 -13.20 -0.15 -15.92
C LYS A 63 -14.04 0.54 -14.85
N LEU A 64 -14.56 -0.21 -13.87
CA LEU A 64 -15.33 0.34 -12.76
C LEU A 64 -14.53 1.36 -11.96
N ALA A 65 -13.25 1.12 -11.72
CA ALA A 65 -12.35 2.07 -11.06
C ALA A 65 -12.19 3.40 -11.82
N LEU A 66 -12.53 3.46 -13.10
CA LEU A 66 -12.50 4.69 -13.92
C LEU A 66 -13.86 5.39 -13.95
N ILE A 67 -14.96 4.63 -14.02
CA ILE A 67 -16.30 5.19 -14.30
C ILE A 67 -17.19 5.33 -13.05
N ASN A 68 -16.99 4.49 -12.03
CA ASN A 68 -17.77 4.60 -10.79
C ASN A 68 -17.15 5.69 -9.90
N PRO A 69 -17.91 6.74 -9.53
CA PRO A 69 -17.35 7.89 -8.82
C PRO A 69 -16.78 7.51 -7.45
N ASP A 70 -17.47 6.65 -6.70
CA ASP A 70 -17.08 6.29 -5.32
C ASP A 70 -15.83 5.41 -5.32
N PHE A 71 -15.78 4.43 -6.24
CA PHE A 71 -14.60 3.59 -6.39
C PHE A 71 -13.41 4.38 -6.91
N ASN A 72 -13.59 5.27 -7.89
CA ASN A 72 -12.53 6.13 -8.40
C ASN A 72 -11.97 7.05 -7.31
N GLN A 73 -12.85 7.62 -6.49
CA GLN A 73 -12.47 8.50 -5.40
C GLN A 73 -11.73 7.75 -4.29
N SER A 74 -12.20 6.57 -3.88
CA SER A 74 -11.49 5.69 -2.94
C SER A 74 -10.10 5.31 -3.48
N LEU A 75 -10.00 4.93 -4.75
CA LEU A 75 -8.73 4.59 -5.40
C LEU A 75 -7.74 5.78 -5.40
N LYS A 76 -8.20 6.98 -5.76
CA LYS A 76 -7.37 8.19 -5.76
C LYS A 76 -6.85 8.51 -4.36
N ARG A 77 -7.70 8.40 -3.33
CA ARG A 77 -7.31 8.60 -1.93
C ARG A 77 -6.30 7.56 -1.48
N ASN A 78 -6.51 6.28 -1.81
CA ASN A 78 -5.55 5.23 -1.56
C ASN A 78 -4.18 5.57 -2.18
N ILE A 79 -4.12 5.87 -3.47
CA ILE A 79 -2.84 6.16 -4.14
C ILE A 79 -2.14 7.38 -3.51
N PHE A 80 -2.89 8.47 -3.27
CA PHE A 80 -2.32 9.73 -2.77
C PHE A 80 -1.85 9.64 -1.32
N LEU A 81 -2.62 8.99 -0.44
CA LEU A 81 -2.30 8.86 0.97
C LEU A 81 -1.30 7.73 1.24
N MET A 82 -1.30 6.69 0.39
CA MET A 82 -0.37 5.57 0.54
C MET A 82 0.98 5.82 -0.10
N ASN A 83 1.12 6.73 -1.06
CA ASN A 83 2.44 7.11 -1.55
C ASN A 83 3.06 8.23 -0.71
N THR A 84 3.77 7.87 0.36
CA THR A 84 4.54 8.83 1.18
C THR A 84 5.99 8.99 0.71
N GLY A 85 6.40 8.23 -0.31
CA GLY A 85 7.79 8.11 -0.72
C GLY A 85 8.59 7.13 0.14
N PHE A 86 9.82 6.85 -0.27
CA PHE A 86 10.68 5.84 0.35
C PHE A 86 11.91 6.46 0.99
N GLU A 87 12.34 5.88 2.10
CA GLU A 87 13.68 6.01 2.65
C GLU A 87 14.44 4.71 2.38
N TRP A 88 15.61 4.83 1.78
CA TRP A 88 16.44 3.69 1.41
C TRP A 88 17.63 3.57 2.37
N LYS A 89 17.86 2.36 2.86
CA LYS A 89 18.95 2.05 3.79
C LYS A 89 19.79 0.92 3.21
N PRO A 90 20.93 1.22 2.55
CA PRO A 90 21.89 0.21 2.16
C PRO A 90 22.71 -0.24 3.38
N GLU A 91 22.78 -1.54 3.63
CA GLU A 91 23.52 -2.16 4.73
C GLU A 91 24.91 -2.63 4.26
N GLY A 92 25.90 -2.56 5.15
CA GLY A 92 27.26 -3.06 4.88
C GLY A 92 28.12 -2.14 4.00
N VAL A 93 27.78 -0.86 3.93
CA VAL A 93 28.52 0.16 3.15
C VAL A 93 28.94 1.35 4.01
N SER A 94 29.97 2.07 3.59
CA SER A 94 30.34 3.34 4.23
C SER A 94 29.31 4.43 3.93
N GLN A 95 29.28 5.48 4.76
CA GLN A 95 28.37 6.62 4.57
C GLN A 95 28.55 7.32 3.22
N SER A 96 29.77 7.34 2.66
CA SER A 96 30.03 7.92 1.34
C SER A 96 29.39 7.08 0.22
N VAL A 97 29.53 5.76 0.27
CA VAL A 97 28.92 4.84 -0.70
C VAL A 97 27.40 4.84 -0.56
N ALA A 98 26.87 4.91 0.67
CA ALA A 98 25.43 5.03 0.90
C ALA A 98 24.82 6.26 0.22
N LYS A 99 25.53 7.41 0.24
CA LYS A 99 25.09 8.62 -0.48
C LYS A 99 25.10 8.43 -2.00
N THR A 100 26.11 7.77 -2.56
CA THR A 100 26.15 7.48 -4.00
C THR A 100 25.02 6.55 -4.42
N ILE A 101 24.75 5.50 -3.63
CA ILE A 101 23.60 4.60 -3.84
C ILE A 101 22.29 5.39 -3.78
N GLN A 102 22.13 6.29 -2.81
CA GLN A 102 20.93 7.12 -2.69
C GLN A 102 20.72 7.98 -3.95
N ASN A 103 21.77 8.64 -4.43
CA ASN A 103 21.70 9.43 -5.66
C ASN A 103 21.31 8.58 -6.87
N GLU A 104 21.86 7.36 -7.02
CA GLU A 104 21.49 6.45 -8.12
C GLU A 104 20.01 6.05 -8.04
N ILE A 105 19.50 5.79 -6.83
CA ILE A 105 18.09 5.47 -6.63
C ILE A 105 17.22 6.66 -7.01
N ASP A 106 17.60 7.88 -6.60
CA ASP A 106 16.86 9.09 -6.92
C ASP A 106 16.85 9.34 -8.45
N ASP A 107 18.00 9.21 -9.12
CA ASP A 107 18.11 9.29 -10.58
C ASP A 107 17.24 8.23 -11.28
N TRP A 108 17.17 7.01 -10.73
CA TRP A 108 16.30 5.97 -11.26
C TRP A 108 14.82 6.33 -11.13
N PHE A 109 14.39 6.90 -10.00
CA PHE A 109 13.01 7.37 -9.84
C PHE A 109 12.66 8.54 -10.76
N ASP A 110 13.61 9.43 -11.03
CA ASP A 110 13.45 10.54 -11.97
C ASP A 110 13.27 10.05 -13.42
N LYS A 111 13.97 8.98 -13.81
CA LYS A 111 13.74 8.27 -15.09
C LYS A 111 12.40 7.52 -15.13
N HIS A 112 11.83 7.18 -13.97
CA HIS A 112 10.60 6.39 -13.82
C HIS A 112 9.48 7.14 -13.09
N PRO A 113 9.05 8.30 -13.58
CA PRO A 113 8.12 9.15 -12.85
C PRO A 113 6.77 8.43 -12.64
N GLY A 114 6.31 8.48 -11.40
CA GLY A 114 5.03 7.90 -10.99
C GLY A 114 4.99 6.37 -10.93
N ILE A 115 6.15 5.68 -10.97
CA ILE A 115 6.17 4.21 -10.90
C ILE A 115 5.50 3.68 -9.63
N ALA A 116 5.79 4.28 -8.46
CA ALA A 116 5.13 3.90 -7.20
C ALA A 116 3.60 4.02 -7.28
N ASN A 117 3.08 5.07 -7.92
CA ASN A 117 1.64 5.25 -8.12
C ASN A 117 1.05 4.18 -9.05
N LYS A 118 1.77 3.79 -10.11
CA LYS A 118 1.33 2.72 -11.03
C LYS A 118 1.25 1.38 -10.31
N LEU A 119 2.26 1.06 -9.50
CA LEU A 119 2.31 -0.17 -8.70
C LEU A 119 1.19 -0.18 -7.63
N LEU A 120 1.07 0.90 -6.84
CA LEU A 120 -0.02 1.05 -5.85
C LEU A 120 -1.40 0.95 -6.49
N ARG A 121 -1.59 1.55 -7.67
CA ARG A 121 -2.86 1.47 -8.41
C ARG A 121 -3.21 0.03 -8.79
N GLN A 122 -2.25 -0.75 -9.27
CA GLN A 122 -2.51 -2.15 -9.62
C GLN A 122 -2.88 -2.95 -8.37
N THR A 123 -2.12 -2.78 -7.27
CA THR A 123 -2.39 -3.44 -5.99
C THR A 123 -3.75 -3.08 -5.43
N ALA A 124 -4.13 -1.80 -5.43
CA ALA A 124 -5.40 -1.34 -4.86
C ALA A 124 -6.64 -1.81 -5.65
N ILE A 125 -6.53 -2.00 -6.97
CA ILE A 125 -7.66 -2.47 -7.80
C ILE A 125 -7.71 -3.99 -7.84
N MET A 126 -6.57 -4.63 -8.05
CA MET A 126 -6.48 -6.06 -8.34
C MET A 126 -6.23 -6.91 -7.09
N GLY A 127 -5.86 -6.29 -5.96
CA GLY A 127 -5.39 -7.02 -4.78
C GLY A 127 -4.03 -7.67 -4.96
N VAL A 128 -3.35 -7.37 -6.07
CA VAL A 128 -2.12 -8.03 -6.50
C VAL A 128 -1.22 -7.02 -7.20
N LEU A 129 0.06 -7.07 -6.87
CA LEU A 129 1.11 -6.51 -7.68
C LEU A 129 1.68 -7.58 -8.61
N SER A 130 1.62 -7.33 -9.92
CA SER A 130 2.14 -8.23 -10.95
C SER A 130 2.97 -7.41 -11.93
N ALA A 131 4.29 -7.46 -11.74
CA ALA A 131 5.24 -6.60 -12.44
C ALA A 131 6.59 -7.30 -12.68
N GLU A 132 7.26 -6.89 -13.74
CA GLU A 132 8.58 -7.37 -14.14
C GLU A 132 9.56 -6.19 -14.22
N ALA A 133 10.73 -6.35 -13.60
CA ALA A 133 11.85 -5.44 -13.75
C ALA A 133 12.63 -5.83 -15.01
N VAL A 134 12.61 -4.97 -16.04
CA VAL A 134 13.17 -5.26 -17.36
C VAL A 134 14.63 -4.75 -17.40
N PRO A 135 15.63 -5.63 -17.48
CA PRO A 135 17.03 -5.25 -17.67
C PRO A 135 17.23 -4.55 -19.02
N SER A 136 18.18 -3.61 -19.09
CA SER A 136 18.73 -3.12 -20.36
C SER A 136 19.37 -4.28 -21.14
N PHE A 137 19.50 -4.13 -22.47
CA PHE A 137 20.17 -5.14 -23.30
C PHE A 137 21.64 -5.36 -22.91
N GLU A 138 22.27 -4.33 -22.39
CA GLU A 138 23.65 -4.25 -21.93
C GLU A 138 23.83 -4.86 -20.53
N LEU A 139 22.72 -5.17 -19.85
CA LEU A 139 22.69 -5.73 -18.49
C LEU A 139 23.42 -4.88 -17.46
N ASP A 140 23.41 -3.56 -17.63
CA ASP A 140 24.03 -2.58 -16.75
C ASP A 140 23.02 -1.79 -15.89
N GLU A 141 21.73 -1.85 -16.22
CA GLU A 141 20.66 -1.28 -15.42
C GLU A 141 19.31 -1.99 -15.61
N ILE A 142 18.37 -1.70 -14.71
CA ILE A 142 16.95 -1.90 -14.98
C ILE A 142 16.43 -0.70 -15.78
N GLU A 143 16.14 -0.93 -17.06
CA GLU A 143 15.67 0.06 -18.03
C GLU A 143 14.23 0.47 -17.76
N THR A 144 13.37 -0.48 -17.40
CA THR A 144 11.95 -0.18 -17.12
C THR A 144 11.29 -1.19 -16.19
N VAL A 145 10.08 -0.86 -15.75
CA VAL A 145 9.19 -1.77 -15.04
C VAL A 145 7.93 -1.98 -15.87
N GLN A 146 7.67 -3.23 -16.23
CA GLN A 146 6.48 -3.61 -16.96
C GLN A 146 5.41 -4.20 -16.03
N LEU A 147 4.23 -3.60 -16.01
CA LEU A 147 3.08 -4.22 -15.35
C LEU A 147 2.55 -5.37 -16.21
N ILE A 148 2.55 -6.58 -15.66
CA ILE A 148 1.96 -7.75 -16.31
C ILE A 148 0.48 -7.82 -15.91
N PRO A 149 -0.47 -7.85 -16.86
CA PRO A 149 -1.89 -7.89 -16.55
C PRO A 149 -2.25 -9.11 -15.70
N VAL A 150 -2.75 -8.88 -14.47
CA VAL A 150 -3.11 -9.95 -13.51
C VAL A 150 -4.08 -10.96 -14.14
N ALA A 151 -5.03 -10.49 -14.95
CA ALA A 151 -6.00 -11.33 -15.67
C ALA A 151 -5.36 -12.38 -16.61
N LYS A 152 -4.12 -12.14 -17.06
CA LYS A 152 -3.37 -13.02 -17.97
C LYS A 152 -2.43 -13.98 -17.22
N VAL A 153 -2.21 -13.81 -15.92
CA VAL A 153 -1.32 -14.65 -15.12
C VAL A 153 -2.05 -15.91 -14.65
N ARG A 154 -1.37 -17.05 -14.73
CA ARG A 154 -1.82 -18.37 -14.27
C ARG A 154 -0.70 -19.07 -13.53
N PHE A 155 -1.04 -20.13 -12.80
CA PHE A 155 -0.08 -20.88 -12.00
C PHE A 155 -0.16 -22.38 -12.26
N LYS A 156 0.99 -23.04 -12.18
CA LYS A 156 1.10 -24.51 -12.14
C LYS A 156 1.75 -24.93 -10.83
N LYS A 157 1.33 -26.07 -10.28
CA LYS A 157 2.05 -26.71 -9.17
C LYS A 157 3.27 -27.44 -9.73
N GLU A 158 4.46 -26.94 -9.44
CA GLU A 158 5.72 -27.59 -9.81
C GLU A 158 6.33 -28.33 -8.62
N ARG A 159 6.82 -29.55 -8.88
CA ARG A 159 7.50 -30.40 -7.89
C ARG A 159 8.97 -30.04 -7.84
N ILE A 160 9.43 -29.58 -6.68
CA ILE A 160 10.83 -29.25 -6.41
C ILE A 160 11.43 -30.35 -5.53
N GLU A 161 12.49 -30.99 -6.02
CA GLU A 161 13.33 -31.89 -5.21
C GLU A 161 14.50 -31.13 -4.62
N GLY A 162 14.62 -31.16 -3.29
CA GLY A 162 15.79 -30.64 -2.59
C GLY A 162 16.98 -31.60 -2.69
N LYS A 163 18.19 -31.08 -2.45
CA LYS A 163 19.43 -31.87 -2.41
C LYS A 163 19.39 -33.02 -1.38
N ASN A 164 18.50 -32.93 -0.38
CA ASN A 164 18.31 -33.93 0.67
C ASN A 164 17.24 -34.98 0.29
N GLY A 165 16.76 -35.01 -0.95
CA GLY A 165 15.67 -35.88 -1.41
C GLY A 165 14.27 -35.45 -0.95
N GLY A 166 14.16 -34.36 -0.19
CA GLY A 166 12.89 -33.78 0.23
C GLY A 166 12.12 -33.20 -0.96
N VAL A 167 10.82 -33.46 -1.02
CA VAL A 167 9.95 -32.99 -2.10
C VAL A 167 9.05 -31.89 -1.56
N ARG A 168 9.02 -30.75 -2.23
CA ARG A 168 8.02 -29.70 -1.99
C ARG A 168 7.35 -29.30 -3.29
N TYR A 169 6.14 -28.74 -3.20
CA TYR A 169 5.46 -28.16 -4.34
C TYR A 169 5.50 -26.64 -4.24
N LYS A 170 5.61 -25.97 -5.38
CA LYS A 170 5.59 -24.51 -5.49
C LYS A 170 4.68 -24.10 -6.64
N TYR A 171 3.98 -22.98 -6.47
CA TYR A 171 3.27 -22.32 -7.56
C TYR A 171 4.24 -21.57 -8.45
N VAL A 172 4.26 -21.89 -9.74
CA VAL A 172 5.10 -21.23 -10.73
C VAL A 172 4.22 -20.43 -11.69
N PRO A 173 4.46 -19.10 -11.83
CA PRO A 173 3.63 -18.24 -12.64
C PRO A 173 3.97 -18.34 -14.13
N PHE A 174 2.94 -18.26 -14.97
CA PHE A 174 3.05 -18.11 -16.42
C PHE A 174 1.98 -17.15 -16.93
N GLN A 175 2.25 -16.50 -18.06
CA GLN A 175 1.32 -15.60 -18.73
C GLN A 175 0.69 -16.28 -19.94
N ASN A 176 -0.64 -16.19 -20.04
CA ASN A 176 -1.37 -16.52 -21.26
C ASN A 176 -1.31 -15.35 -22.24
N LEU A 177 -0.77 -15.61 -23.43
CA LEU A 177 -0.71 -14.67 -24.54
C LEU A 177 -1.98 -14.75 -25.40
N GLU A 178 -2.23 -13.70 -26.20
CA GLU A 178 -3.44 -13.61 -27.03
C GLU A 178 -3.49 -14.63 -28.15
N ASN A 179 -2.33 -15.10 -28.60
CA ASN A 179 -2.20 -16.18 -29.57
C ASN A 179 -2.40 -17.59 -28.97
N GLY A 180 -2.77 -17.68 -27.68
CA GLY A 180 -2.95 -18.94 -26.96
C GLY A 180 -1.66 -19.57 -26.42
N ASN A 181 -0.49 -18.97 -26.68
CA ASN A 181 0.77 -19.46 -26.15
C ASN A 181 0.93 -19.12 -24.66
N GLN A 182 1.68 -19.96 -23.95
CA GLN A 182 2.04 -19.76 -22.55
C GLN A 182 3.49 -19.27 -22.47
N LEU A 183 3.70 -18.12 -21.81
CA LEU A 183 5.02 -17.55 -21.53
C LEU A 183 5.36 -17.80 -20.06
N SER A 184 6.43 -18.55 -19.78
CA SER A 184 6.92 -18.72 -18.42
C SER A 184 7.46 -17.39 -17.91
N LEU A 185 7.10 -16.99 -16.69
CA LEU A 185 7.58 -15.76 -16.09
C LEU A 185 8.80 -16.05 -15.21
N ASN A 186 9.90 -15.31 -15.43
CA ASN A 186 11.14 -15.51 -14.69
C ASN A 186 11.06 -14.91 -13.29
N GLU A 187 10.94 -15.75 -12.26
CA GLU A 187 10.77 -15.34 -10.88
C GLU A 187 11.93 -14.52 -10.29
N GLU A 188 13.08 -14.43 -10.96
CA GLU A 188 14.18 -13.55 -10.53
C GLU A 188 13.92 -12.08 -10.84
N ILE A 189 13.16 -11.78 -11.91
CA ILE A 189 12.86 -10.41 -12.38
C ILE A 189 11.37 -10.08 -12.31
N TYR A 190 10.52 -11.10 -12.35
CA TYR A 190 9.07 -11.01 -12.17
C TYR A 190 8.68 -11.16 -10.70
N THR A 191 7.63 -10.46 -10.31
CA THR A 191 7.02 -10.56 -8.98
C THR A 191 5.50 -10.60 -9.13
N TYR A 192 4.89 -11.60 -8.49
CA TYR A 192 3.46 -11.66 -8.19
C TYR A 192 3.29 -11.64 -6.68
N GLU A 193 2.80 -10.53 -6.14
CA GLU A 193 2.60 -10.36 -4.71
C GLU A 193 1.14 -9.98 -4.43
N ALA A 194 0.40 -10.89 -3.78
CA ALA A 194 -0.99 -10.70 -3.41
C ALA A 194 -1.12 -10.05 -2.02
N LEU A 195 -2.17 -9.26 -1.82
CA LEU A 195 -2.56 -8.74 -0.50
C LEU A 195 -3.14 -9.84 0.39
N GLU A 196 -3.98 -10.67 -0.21
CA GLU A 196 -4.69 -11.76 0.44
C GLU A 196 -4.88 -12.88 -0.58
N THR A 197 -4.79 -14.12 -0.12
CA THR A 197 -5.00 -15.33 -0.92
C THR A 197 -5.79 -16.36 -0.11
N ASP A 198 -6.52 -17.24 -0.79
CA ASP A 198 -7.06 -18.44 -0.14
C ASP A 198 -5.95 -19.45 0.19
N GLU A 199 -6.19 -20.34 1.17
CA GLU A 199 -5.17 -21.23 1.73
C GLU A 199 -4.42 -22.11 0.70
N ASP A 200 -5.09 -22.61 -0.35
CA ASP A 200 -4.49 -23.42 -1.42
C ASP A 200 -4.56 -22.73 -2.80
N SER A 201 -4.46 -21.40 -2.82
CA SER A 201 -4.53 -20.60 -4.05
C SER A 201 -3.43 -19.54 -4.10
N PRO A 202 -2.64 -19.43 -5.18
CA PRO A 202 -1.72 -18.33 -5.37
C PRO A 202 -2.41 -17.05 -5.88
N TYR A 203 -3.73 -17.09 -6.16
CA TYR A 203 -4.44 -15.96 -6.75
C TYR A 203 -4.85 -14.95 -5.68
N GLY A 204 -4.45 -13.69 -5.85
CA GLY A 204 -4.81 -12.64 -4.91
C GLY A 204 -6.25 -12.16 -5.05
N ILE A 205 -6.90 -11.82 -3.95
CA ILE A 205 -8.32 -11.45 -3.93
C ILE A 205 -8.47 -9.94 -4.18
N PRO A 206 -9.21 -9.49 -5.21
CA PRO A 206 -9.39 -8.06 -5.45
C PRO A 206 -10.22 -7.40 -4.33
N PRO A 207 -9.76 -6.29 -3.71
CA PRO A 207 -10.44 -5.70 -2.55
C PRO A 207 -11.89 -5.29 -2.82
N ALA A 208 -12.17 -4.79 -4.04
CA ALA A 208 -13.48 -4.29 -4.44
C ALA A 208 -14.37 -5.34 -5.12
N ILE A 209 -14.02 -6.63 -5.09
CA ILE A 209 -14.77 -7.67 -5.82
C ILE A 209 -16.21 -7.81 -5.32
N SER A 210 -16.45 -7.66 -4.01
CA SER A 210 -17.78 -7.73 -3.40
C SER A 210 -18.66 -6.52 -3.72
N ALA A 211 -18.05 -5.37 -4.02
CA ALA A 211 -18.76 -4.13 -4.37
C ALA A 211 -19.34 -4.10 -5.79
N ILE A 212 -18.95 -5.02 -6.69
CA ILE A 212 -19.38 -4.99 -8.10
C ILE A 212 -20.91 -4.92 -8.23
N LYS A 213 -21.64 -5.71 -7.43
CA LYS A 213 -23.10 -5.70 -7.42
C LYS A 213 -23.67 -4.35 -6.97
N ALA A 214 -23.10 -3.75 -5.93
CA ALA A 214 -23.53 -2.45 -5.42
C ALA A 214 -23.25 -1.33 -6.45
N MET A 215 -22.08 -1.34 -7.10
CA MET A 215 -21.76 -0.41 -8.19
C MET A 215 -22.76 -0.51 -9.35
N TYR A 216 -23.14 -1.73 -9.73
CA TYR A 216 -24.17 -1.95 -10.75
C TYR A 216 -25.54 -1.41 -10.31
N SER A 217 -25.97 -1.70 -9.08
CA SER A 217 -27.23 -1.17 -8.52
C SER A 217 -27.24 0.35 -8.47
N GLN A 218 -26.12 0.99 -8.09
CA GLN A 218 -25.98 2.44 -8.08
C GLN A 218 -26.14 3.03 -9.48
N SER A 219 -25.48 2.44 -10.48
CA SER A 219 -25.58 2.88 -11.87
C SER A 219 -27.03 2.77 -12.39
N ARG A 220 -27.72 1.67 -12.09
CA ARG A 220 -29.14 1.49 -12.44
C ARG A 220 -30.06 2.47 -11.72
N GLY A 221 -29.81 2.72 -10.43
CA GLY A 221 -30.54 3.71 -9.64
C GLY A 221 -30.44 5.10 -10.27
N MET A 222 -29.22 5.50 -10.67
CA MET A 222 -28.97 6.78 -11.32
C MET A 222 -29.64 6.88 -12.71
N GLU A 223 -29.54 5.83 -13.54
CA GLU A 223 -30.21 5.77 -14.85
C GLU A 223 -31.73 5.92 -14.71
N ASN A 224 -32.32 5.24 -13.72
CA ASN A 224 -33.75 5.36 -13.44
C ASN A 224 -34.12 6.75 -12.94
N LEU A 225 -33.26 7.35 -12.11
CA LEU A 225 -33.41 8.72 -11.64
C LEU A 225 -33.40 9.73 -12.79
N GLU A 226 -32.44 9.65 -13.69
CA GLU A 226 -32.35 10.51 -14.88
C GLU A 226 -33.61 10.37 -15.75
N LYS A 227 -34.04 9.13 -16.02
CA LYS A 227 -35.29 8.87 -16.77
C LYS A 227 -36.51 9.44 -16.07
N SER A 228 -36.55 9.37 -14.73
CA SER A 228 -37.64 9.91 -13.93
C SER A 228 -37.65 11.42 -13.98
N THR A 229 -36.51 12.07 -13.73
CA THR A 229 -36.36 13.54 -13.80
C THR A 229 -36.72 14.08 -15.18
N ASN A 230 -36.29 13.40 -16.25
CA ASN A 230 -36.61 13.81 -17.61
C ASN A 230 -38.11 13.66 -17.96
N LYS A 231 -38.80 12.68 -17.37
CA LYS A 231 -40.25 12.47 -17.57
C LYS A 231 -41.12 13.30 -16.61
N TRP A 232 -40.57 13.73 -15.47
CA TRP A 232 -41.28 14.38 -14.38
C TRP A 232 -40.90 15.85 -14.20
N SER A 233 -40.45 16.51 -15.27
CA SER A 233 -39.96 17.89 -15.30
C SER A 233 -40.43 18.74 -14.10
N LEU A 234 -39.49 18.85 -13.14
CA LEU A 234 -39.43 19.61 -11.90
C LEU A 234 -40.51 19.50 -10.80
N LEU A 235 -41.78 19.16 -11.03
CA LEU A 235 -42.76 19.20 -9.93
C LEU A 235 -43.83 18.10 -9.92
N GLY A 236 -44.01 17.27 -10.95
CA GLY A 236 -45.13 16.32 -11.00
C GLY A 236 -45.37 15.67 -12.37
N PHE A 237 -46.50 14.96 -12.51
CA PHE A 237 -47.01 14.55 -13.83
C PHE A 237 -48.25 15.38 -14.20
N LEU A 238 -48.38 15.70 -15.49
CA LEU A 238 -49.52 16.44 -16.03
C LEU A 238 -50.58 15.44 -16.52
N SER A 239 -51.75 15.49 -15.91
CA SER A 239 -52.96 14.86 -16.44
C SER A 239 -53.66 15.88 -17.33
N VAL A 240 -53.75 15.58 -18.63
CA VAL A 240 -54.47 16.42 -19.59
C VAL A 240 -55.75 15.71 -20.02
N VAL A 241 -56.89 16.26 -19.60
CA VAL A 241 -58.20 15.80 -20.04
C VAL A 241 -58.63 16.68 -21.21
N MET A 242 -58.62 16.11 -22.41
CA MET A 242 -59.02 16.81 -23.63
C MET A 242 -60.54 16.76 -23.85
N SER A 243 -61.04 17.68 -24.65
CA SER A 243 -62.42 17.66 -25.14
C SER A 243 -62.70 16.37 -25.93
N LYS A 244 -63.96 15.88 -25.86
CA LYS A 244 -64.36 14.62 -26.49
C LYS A 244 -64.08 14.67 -27.99
N PHE A 245 -63.29 13.71 -28.49
CA PHE A 245 -63.05 13.54 -29.92
C PHE A 245 -64.39 13.41 -30.66
N LYS A 246 -64.62 14.30 -31.63
CA LYS A 246 -65.77 14.27 -32.53
C LYS A 246 -65.26 13.94 -33.93
N PRO A 247 -65.53 12.75 -34.47
CA PRO A 247 -65.11 12.41 -35.82
C PRO A 247 -65.91 13.21 -36.85
N ALA A 248 -65.39 13.32 -38.07
CA ALA A 248 -66.11 13.95 -39.17
C ALA A 248 -67.41 13.15 -39.48
N PRO A 249 -68.53 13.83 -39.82
CA PRO A 249 -69.78 13.16 -40.15
C PRO A 249 -69.58 12.11 -41.26
N GLY A 250 -70.03 10.86 -41.03
CA GLY A 250 -69.97 9.77 -42.02
C GLY A 250 -68.81 8.78 -41.88
N THR A 251 -68.07 8.79 -40.77
CA THR A 251 -66.96 7.85 -40.51
C THR A 251 -67.43 6.50 -39.96
N ASP A 252 -66.82 5.42 -40.46
CA ASP A 252 -67.09 4.04 -40.03
C ASP A 252 -66.61 3.78 -38.59
N LEU A 253 -67.35 2.96 -37.84
CA LEU A 253 -67.10 2.61 -36.43
C LEU A 253 -65.70 2.00 -36.20
N LYS A 254 -65.15 1.27 -37.17
CA LYS A 254 -63.78 0.72 -37.10
C LYS A 254 -62.71 1.79 -37.31
N SER A 255 -62.99 2.79 -38.15
CA SER A 255 -62.10 3.93 -38.39
C SER A 255 -62.08 4.91 -37.21
N HIS A 256 -63.20 4.99 -36.47
CA HIS A 256 -63.37 5.87 -35.32
C HIS A 256 -62.34 5.63 -34.20
N GLY A 257 -62.11 4.37 -33.82
CA GLY A 257 -61.14 4.02 -32.78
C GLY A 257 -59.69 4.32 -33.18
N THR A 258 -59.38 4.15 -34.47
CA THR A 258 -58.04 4.44 -35.01
C THR A 258 -57.79 5.94 -35.08
N GLN A 259 -58.76 6.72 -35.58
CA GLN A 259 -58.68 8.18 -35.62
C GLN A 259 -58.58 8.80 -34.23
N GLN A 260 -59.33 8.27 -33.25
CA GLN A 260 -59.23 8.72 -31.86
C GLN A 260 -57.83 8.44 -31.28
N LYS A 261 -57.24 7.28 -31.56
CA LYS A 261 -55.89 6.93 -31.11
C LYS A 261 -54.81 7.81 -31.76
N GLU A 262 -54.96 8.12 -33.05
CA GLU A 262 -54.06 9.03 -33.76
C GLU A 262 -54.19 10.47 -33.27
N PHE A 263 -55.41 10.94 -33.01
CA PHE A 263 -55.67 12.24 -32.40
C PHE A 263 -54.98 12.35 -31.03
N LEU A 264 -55.21 11.39 -30.12
CA LEU A 264 -54.57 11.38 -28.81
C LEU A 264 -53.04 11.32 -28.89
N LYS A 265 -52.48 10.56 -29.84
CA LYS A 265 -51.02 10.45 -30.03
C LYS A 265 -50.42 11.76 -30.58
N THR A 266 -51.13 12.44 -31.48
CA THR A 266 -50.68 13.71 -32.06
C THR A 266 -50.77 14.81 -31.03
N SER A 267 -51.89 14.91 -30.32
CA SER A 267 -52.07 15.88 -29.24
C SER A 267 -51.09 15.66 -28.09
N ALA A 268 -50.78 14.41 -27.72
CA ALA A 268 -49.75 14.15 -26.70
C ALA A 268 -48.37 14.70 -27.09
N LYS A 269 -47.97 14.55 -28.37
CA LYS A 269 -46.71 15.10 -28.88
C LYS A 269 -46.71 16.63 -28.94
N GLU A 270 -47.83 17.23 -29.33
CA GLU A 270 -47.98 18.69 -29.35
C GLU A 270 -47.95 19.29 -27.95
N ILE A 271 -48.58 18.62 -26.99
CA ILE A 271 -48.56 18.99 -25.57
C ILE A 271 -47.14 18.86 -25.00
N GLU A 272 -46.43 17.76 -25.30
CA GLU A 272 -45.03 17.54 -24.91
C GLU A 272 -44.13 18.69 -25.40
N LYS A 273 -44.23 19.05 -26.69
CA LYS A 273 -43.49 20.17 -27.28
C LYS A 273 -43.89 21.53 -26.68
N SER A 274 -45.17 21.69 -26.37
CA SER A 274 -45.71 22.91 -25.75
C SER A 274 -45.15 23.11 -24.33
N ILE A 275 -45.07 22.03 -23.55
CA ILE A 275 -44.47 22.02 -22.21
C ILE A 275 -42.98 22.37 -22.28
N GLU A 276 -42.23 21.78 -23.21
CA GLU A 276 -40.81 22.11 -23.44
C GLU A 276 -40.60 23.59 -23.80
N SER A 277 -41.55 24.19 -24.55
CA SER A 277 -41.50 25.60 -24.94
C SER A 277 -41.97 26.59 -23.87
N GLY A 278 -42.57 26.10 -22.77
CA GLY A 278 -43.15 26.93 -21.71
C GLY A 278 -44.50 27.60 -22.04
N LEU A 279 -45.10 27.28 -23.20
CA LEU A 279 -46.40 27.81 -23.64
C LEU A 279 -47.33 26.66 -23.98
N LEU A 280 -48.47 26.57 -23.28
CA LEU A 280 -49.47 25.54 -23.53
C LEU A 280 -50.76 26.16 -24.08
N VAL A 281 -51.18 25.70 -25.25
CA VAL A 281 -52.41 26.12 -25.93
C VAL A 281 -53.38 24.94 -25.96
N GLY A 282 -54.58 25.13 -25.42
CA GLY A 282 -55.64 24.12 -25.39
C GLY A 282 -56.96 24.65 -25.92
N SER A 283 -57.82 23.77 -26.42
CA SER A 283 -59.19 24.10 -26.80
C SER A 283 -60.12 24.20 -25.59
N GLU A 284 -61.27 24.85 -25.75
CA GLU A 284 -62.32 24.89 -24.73
C GLU A 284 -62.66 23.49 -24.20
N GLY A 285 -62.64 23.32 -22.87
CA GLY A 285 -62.84 22.04 -22.18
C GLY A 285 -61.56 21.24 -21.88
N THR A 286 -60.38 21.70 -22.32
CA THR A 286 -59.10 21.09 -21.92
C THR A 286 -58.81 21.40 -20.45
N LYS A 287 -58.71 20.38 -19.61
CA LYS A 287 -58.30 20.52 -18.20
C LYS A 287 -56.90 19.96 -18.01
N ILE A 288 -56.09 20.69 -17.26
CA ILE A 288 -54.71 20.32 -16.96
C ILE A 288 -54.58 20.27 -15.45
N GLU A 289 -54.29 19.09 -14.94
CA GLU A 289 -54.05 18.87 -13.53
C GLU A 289 -52.59 18.49 -13.36
N HIS A 290 -51.89 19.28 -12.55
CA HIS A 290 -50.53 18.99 -12.16
C HIS A 290 -50.54 18.20 -10.86
N HIS A 291 -50.15 16.92 -10.92
CA HIS A 291 -50.02 16.08 -9.74
C HIS A 291 -48.61 16.15 -9.21
N SER A 292 -48.42 16.93 -8.14
CA SER A 292 -47.12 17.04 -7.51
C SER A 292 -46.67 15.73 -6.88
N ILE A 293 -45.41 15.34 -7.10
CA ILE A 293 -44.79 14.17 -6.45
C ILE A 293 -44.08 14.59 -5.14
N ALA A 294 -44.01 15.89 -4.85
CA ALA A 294 -43.24 16.41 -3.72
C ALA A 294 -44.02 16.31 -2.39
N SER A 295 -43.72 15.27 -1.59
CA SER A 295 -43.53 15.37 -0.12
C SER A 295 -43.28 14.03 0.58
N GLU A 296 -43.92 12.92 0.17
CA GLU A 296 -43.84 11.65 0.92
C GLU A 296 -43.13 10.49 0.21
N LYS A 297 -43.02 10.50 -1.13
CA LYS A 297 -42.42 9.38 -1.90
C LYS A 297 -40.97 9.60 -2.32
N SER A 298 -40.46 10.82 -2.22
CA SER A 298 -39.06 11.14 -2.55
C SER A 298 -38.07 10.71 -1.46
N SER A 299 -38.53 10.51 -0.21
CA SER A 299 -37.73 9.97 0.90
C SER A 299 -37.28 8.53 0.65
N GLY A 300 -38.19 7.66 0.19
CA GLY A 300 -37.88 6.24 -0.03
C GLY A 300 -36.80 6.01 -1.09
N LEU A 301 -36.71 6.87 -2.09
CA LEU A 301 -35.62 6.80 -3.08
C LEU A 301 -34.26 7.17 -2.47
N LYS A 302 -34.22 8.21 -1.64
CA LYS A 302 -32.99 8.61 -0.92
C LYS A 302 -32.53 7.48 0.01
N GLU A 303 -33.45 6.83 0.71
CA GLU A 303 -33.15 5.68 1.57
C GLU A 303 -32.57 4.50 0.78
N VAL A 304 -33.19 4.14 -0.36
CA VAL A 304 -32.68 3.08 -1.24
C VAL A 304 -31.28 3.42 -1.76
N MET A 305 -31.04 4.66 -2.19
CA MET A 305 -29.72 5.09 -2.64
C MET A 305 -28.69 5.05 -1.52
N ASN A 306 -29.05 5.49 -0.31
CA ASN A 306 -28.17 5.41 0.86
C ASN A 306 -27.77 3.97 1.17
N ILE A 307 -28.70 3.01 1.15
CA ILE A 307 -28.40 1.58 1.37
C ILE A 307 -27.42 1.07 0.30
N ILE A 308 -27.63 1.45 -0.96
CA ILE A 308 -26.71 1.07 -2.04
C ILE A 308 -25.31 1.65 -1.81
N GLU A 309 -25.23 2.91 -1.38
CA GLU A 309 -23.96 3.58 -1.06
C GLU A 309 -23.26 2.99 0.15
N GLU A 310 -23.99 2.56 1.19
CA GLU A 310 -23.44 1.85 2.36
C GLU A 310 -22.87 0.48 1.97
N GLN A 311 -23.59 -0.28 1.14
CA GLN A 311 -23.12 -1.56 0.61
C GLN A 311 -21.90 -1.39 -0.29
N LEU A 312 -21.88 -0.33 -1.10
CA LEU A 312 -20.74 0.02 -1.94
C LEU A 312 -19.53 0.38 -1.08
N SER A 313 -19.70 1.27 -0.10
CA SER A 313 -18.68 1.71 0.86
C SER A 313 -18.07 0.51 1.61
N SER A 314 -18.92 -0.40 2.08
CA SER A 314 -18.50 -1.64 2.75
C SER A 314 -17.76 -2.57 1.80
N GLY A 315 -18.24 -2.74 0.56
CA GLY A 315 -17.63 -3.63 -0.42
C GLY A 315 -16.31 -3.14 -1.02
N ILE A 316 -16.03 -1.82 -0.98
CA ILE A 316 -14.71 -1.26 -1.33
C ILE A 316 -13.84 -1.00 -0.09
N ASP A 317 -14.31 -1.40 1.08
CA ASP A 317 -13.68 -1.22 2.39
C ASP A 317 -13.23 0.23 2.66
N THR A 318 -14.10 1.20 2.34
CA THR A 318 -13.84 2.64 2.54
C THR A 318 -15.05 3.31 3.15
N ASP A 319 -14.93 3.84 4.36
CA ASP A 319 -16.01 4.53 5.07
C ASP A 319 -16.60 5.69 4.26
N GLN A 320 -17.92 5.89 4.35
CA GLN A 320 -18.63 6.98 3.67
C GLN A 320 -18.10 8.36 4.05
N PHE A 321 -17.63 8.54 5.29
CA PHE A 321 -16.95 9.77 5.70
C PHE A 321 -15.69 10.02 4.86
N ILE A 322 -14.88 8.98 4.67
CA ILE A 322 -13.69 9.08 3.81
C ILE A 322 -14.14 9.44 2.41
N LEU A 323 -15.26 8.91 1.90
CA LEU A 323 -15.85 9.30 0.62
C LEU A 323 -16.35 10.76 0.55
N GLY A 324 -16.50 11.45 1.68
CA GLY A 324 -17.01 12.82 1.74
C GLY A 324 -18.53 12.90 1.86
N ARG A 325 -19.18 11.81 2.31
CA ARG A 325 -20.62 11.72 2.56
C ARG A 325 -20.88 11.47 4.06
N PRO A 326 -20.70 12.48 4.94
CA PRO A 326 -20.96 12.31 6.35
C PRO A 326 -22.46 12.27 6.61
N THR A 327 -23.04 11.09 6.77
CA THR A 327 -24.37 10.93 7.37
C THR A 327 -24.21 10.94 8.89
N SER A 328 -24.31 12.13 9.50
CA SER A 328 -24.25 12.33 10.97
C SER A 328 -22.93 11.90 11.63
N VAL A 329 -21.81 12.40 11.13
CA VAL A 329 -20.47 12.04 11.61
C VAL A 329 -19.98 13.00 12.71
N THR A 330 -19.51 12.46 13.84
CA THR A 330 -18.79 13.23 14.88
C THR A 330 -17.30 13.38 14.54
N GLU A 331 -16.63 14.38 15.10
CA GLU A 331 -15.18 14.55 14.94
C GLU A 331 -14.40 13.30 15.40
N THR A 332 -14.84 12.67 16.48
CA THR A 332 -14.25 11.43 17.00
C THR A 332 -14.33 10.29 15.98
N TYR A 333 -15.49 10.09 15.36
CA TYR A 333 -15.66 9.07 14.33
C TYR A 333 -14.76 9.35 13.12
N ALA A 334 -14.72 10.61 12.65
CA ALA A 334 -13.86 11.02 11.54
C ALA A 334 -12.37 10.72 11.82
N LYS A 335 -11.89 10.99 13.03
CA LYS A 335 -10.51 10.68 13.45
C LYS A 335 -10.24 9.17 13.45
N VAL A 336 -11.15 8.37 14.02
CA VAL A 336 -11.01 6.90 14.08
C VAL A 336 -11.03 6.28 12.68
N SER A 337 -12.01 6.63 11.85
CA SER A 337 -12.11 6.16 10.46
C SER A 337 -10.87 6.50 9.63
N SER A 338 -10.35 7.72 9.79
CA SER A 338 -9.13 8.15 9.08
C SER A 338 -7.89 7.35 9.52
N LYS A 339 -7.75 7.05 10.82
CA LYS A 339 -6.67 6.20 11.33
C LYS A 339 -6.78 4.77 10.80
N LEU A 340 -7.97 4.17 10.86
CA LEU A 340 -8.20 2.82 10.31
C LEU A 340 -7.90 2.75 8.82
N PHE A 341 -8.31 3.77 8.05
CA PHE A 341 -8.00 3.85 6.62
C PHE A 341 -6.49 3.89 6.36
N LEU A 342 -5.73 4.69 7.12
CA LEU A 342 -4.27 4.75 6.99
C LEU A 342 -3.58 3.43 7.38
N MET A 343 -4.00 2.81 8.48
CA MET A 343 -3.46 1.51 8.92
C MET A 343 -3.71 0.41 7.89
N LYS A 344 -4.92 0.33 7.33
CA LYS A 344 -5.24 -0.63 6.25
C LYS A 344 -4.38 -0.40 5.01
N GLY A 345 -4.12 0.85 4.68
CA GLY A 345 -3.27 1.20 3.55
C GLY A 345 -1.79 0.78 3.69
N GLU A 346 -1.30 0.50 4.91
CA GLU A 346 0.03 -0.09 5.11
C GLU A 346 0.15 -1.49 4.48
N ASN A 347 -0.94 -2.25 4.43
CA ASN A 347 -0.95 -3.54 3.74
C ASN A 347 -0.83 -3.35 2.22
N VAL A 348 -1.54 -2.36 1.65
CA VAL A 348 -1.47 -2.03 0.21
C VAL A 348 -0.05 -1.60 -0.22
N ARG A 349 0.68 -0.98 0.71
CA ARG A 349 2.08 -0.54 0.54
C ARG A 349 3.07 -1.71 0.51
N HIS A 350 2.76 -2.86 1.11
CA HIS A 350 3.71 -3.96 1.28
C HIS A 350 4.17 -4.59 -0.05
N PRO A 351 3.28 -4.97 -0.99
CA PRO A 351 3.70 -5.48 -2.29
C PRO A 351 4.62 -4.56 -3.07
N VAL A 352 4.30 -3.26 -3.07
CA VAL A 352 5.06 -2.23 -3.79
C VAL A 352 6.46 -2.09 -3.21
N LYS A 353 6.57 -2.10 -1.87
CA LYS A 353 7.86 -2.08 -1.18
C LYS A 353 8.71 -3.30 -1.57
N ASN A 354 8.17 -4.51 -1.46
CA ASN A 354 8.92 -5.75 -1.72
C ASN A 354 9.42 -5.79 -3.17
N PHE A 355 8.56 -5.41 -4.12
CA PHE A 355 8.93 -5.32 -5.52
C PHE A 355 10.04 -4.30 -5.79
N LEU A 356 9.95 -3.09 -5.21
CA LEU A 356 10.95 -2.04 -5.42
C LEU A 356 12.29 -2.38 -4.72
N GLU A 357 12.27 -2.99 -3.53
CA GLU A 357 13.49 -3.50 -2.89
C GLU A 357 14.20 -4.52 -3.80
N LYS A 358 13.46 -5.48 -4.37
CA LYS A 358 14.01 -6.48 -5.30
C LYS A 358 14.54 -5.82 -6.57
N THR A 359 13.77 -4.92 -7.17
CA THR A 359 14.10 -4.23 -8.43
C THR A 359 15.35 -3.37 -8.28
N LEU A 360 15.39 -2.51 -7.26
CA LEU A 360 16.53 -1.62 -7.03
C LEU A 360 17.77 -2.37 -6.55
N THR A 361 17.59 -3.48 -5.82
CA THR A 361 18.72 -4.37 -5.50
C THR A 361 19.36 -4.92 -6.77
N LEU A 362 18.55 -5.37 -7.74
CA LEU A 362 19.06 -5.87 -9.02
C LEU A 362 19.71 -4.73 -9.82
N HIS A 363 19.03 -3.59 -9.96
CA HIS A 363 19.53 -2.41 -10.66
C HIS A 363 20.92 -1.98 -10.13
N LEU A 364 21.06 -1.79 -8.81
CA LEU A 364 22.32 -1.36 -8.20
C LEU A 364 23.44 -2.40 -8.37
N ARG A 365 23.10 -3.70 -8.33
CA ARG A 365 24.08 -4.76 -8.55
C ARG A 365 24.59 -4.79 -10.00
N MET A 366 23.71 -4.52 -10.98
CA MET A 366 24.09 -4.40 -12.39
C MET A 366 25.01 -3.19 -12.62
N LYS A 367 24.76 -2.08 -11.92
CA LYS A 367 25.65 -0.91 -11.87
C LYS A 367 26.98 -1.17 -11.14
N GLY A 368 27.16 -2.32 -10.51
CA GLY A 368 28.40 -2.73 -9.84
C GLY A 368 28.52 -2.30 -8.37
N TYR A 369 27.46 -1.78 -7.75
CA TYR A 369 27.47 -1.46 -6.32
C TYR A 369 27.55 -2.73 -5.47
N LYS A 370 28.37 -2.69 -4.42
CA LYS A 370 28.54 -3.78 -3.45
C LYS A 370 27.94 -3.37 -2.11
N PHE A 371 26.90 -4.07 -1.69
CA PHE A 371 26.21 -3.87 -0.43
C PHE A 371 25.59 -5.21 0.02
N THR A 372 25.37 -5.37 1.31
CA THR A 372 24.81 -6.61 1.88
C THR A 372 23.32 -6.71 1.57
N ARG A 373 22.58 -5.63 1.83
CA ARG A 373 21.13 -5.56 1.67
C ARG A 373 20.67 -4.13 1.40
N LEU A 374 19.62 -3.98 0.60
CA LEU A 374 18.88 -2.72 0.48
C LEU A 374 17.54 -2.89 1.19
N ARG A 375 17.22 -1.97 2.10
CA ARG A 375 15.94 -1.91 2.80
C ARG A 375 15.22 -0.61 2.44
N ALA A 376 13.92 -0.69 2.25
CA ALA A 376 13.05 0.45 2.08
C ALA A 376 12.12 0.60 3.30
N SER A 377 11.93 1.82 3.75
CA SER A 377 10.82 2.21 4.63
C SER A 377 9.99 3.27 3.94
N TRP A 378 8.67 3.20 4.11
CA TRP A 378 7.81 4.31 3.72
C TRP A 378 8.12 5.50 4.63
N LYS A 379 8.23 6.70 4.05
CA LYS A 379 8.35 7.93 4.85
C LYS A 379 7.10 8.10 5.70
N GLU A 380 7.25 8.80 6.83
CA GLU A 380 6.10 9.20 7.63
C GLU A 380 5.08 9.94 6.76
N GLY A 381 3.81 9.54 6.89
CA GLY A 381 2.71 10.23 6.23
C GLY A 381 2.48 11.62 6.82
N ARG A 382 1.62 12.40 6.17
CA ARG A 382 1.21 13.68 6.75
C ARG A 382 0.35 13.42 8.00
N PRO A 383 0.64 14.12 9.12
CA PRO A 383 -0.15 14.00 10.33
C PRO A 383 -1.60 14.41 10.06
N LEU A 384 -2.56 13.61 10.53
CA LEU A 384 -3.98 13.95 10.43
C LEU A 384 -4.36 15.09 11.38
N ASN A 385 -3.70 15.15 12.54
CA ASN A 385 -3.76 16.28 13.46
C ASN A 385 -2.32 16.67 13.87
N PRO A 386 -1.75 17.73 13.27
CA PRO A 386 -0.40 18.16 13.58
C PRO A 386 -0.15 18.47 15.06
N GLU A 387 -1.15 18.95 15.79
CA GLU A 387 -1.01 19.30 17.22
C GLU A 387 -0.95 18.06 18.10
N ASP A 388 -1.89 17.12 17.91
CA ASP A 388 -1.89 15.85 18.64
C ASP A 388 -0.64 15.02 18.31
N ASP A 389 -0.21 15.02 17.03
CA ASP A 389 1.00 14.29 16.62
C ASP A 389 2.28 14.97 17.13
N ALA A 390 2.32 16.31 17.23
CA ALA A 390 3.41 17.02 17.89
C ALA A 390 3.46 16.73 19.39
N LEU A 391 2.31 16.68 20.05
CA LEU A 391 2.21 16.29 21.45
C LEU A 391 2.67 14.84 21.64
N ALA A 392 2.19 13.90 20.82
CA ALA A 392 2.61 12.50 20.87
C ALA A 392 4.11 12.35 20.61
N LYS A 393 4.69 13.07 19.64
CA LYS A 393 6.14 13.10 19.40
C LYS A 393 6.89 13.65 20.60
N LYS A 394 6.39 14.71 21.24
CA LYS A 394 6.98 15.27 22.45
C LYS A 394 6.91 14.29 23.62
N THR A 395 5.77 13.65 23.85
CA THR A 395 5.59 12.63 24.89
C THR A 395 6.48 11.41 24.64
N ASN A 396 6.61 10.96 23.39
CA ASN A 396 7.51 9.86 23.03
C ASN A 396 8.98 10.25 23.24
N ALA A 397 9.37 11.47 22.85
CA ALA A 397 10.72 11.97 23.09
C ALA A 397 11.02 12.13 24.59
N GLU A 398 10.04 12.58 25.38
CA GLU A 398 10.14 12.63 26.85
C GLU A 398 10.24 11.23 27.45
N ALA A 399 9.46 10.26 26.95
CA ALA A 399 9.54 8.86 27.38
C ALA A 399 10.88 8.22 27.05
N GLU A 400 11.42 8.44 25.85
CA GLU A 400 12.76 8.00 25.44
C GLU A 400 13.86 8.67 26.26
N LYS A 401 13.73 9.97 26.56
CA LYS A 401 14.65 10.68 27.45
C LYS A 401 14.63 10.06 28.85
N LEU A 402 13.44 9.79 29.39
CA LEU A 402 13.26 9.18 30.71
C LEU A 402 13.79 7.74 30.74
N ARG A 403 13.61 6.97 29.65
CA ARG A 403 14.22 5.65 29.46
C ARG A 403 15.74 5.75 29.47
N THR A 404 16.30 6.69 28.72
CA THR A 404 17.75 6.94 28.63
C THR A 404 18.32 7.33 29.99
N GLU A 405 17.67 8.27 30.69
CA GLU A 405 18.06 8.70 32.04
C GLU A 405 18.02 7.55 33.03
N ARG A 406 17.00 6.70 32.97
CA ARG A 406 16.91 5.49 33.81
C ARG A 406 18.05 4.51 33.52
N LEU A 407 18.37 4.25 32.25
CA LEU A 407 19.48 3.37 31.88
C LEU A 407 20.82 3.93 32.35
N LEU A 408 21.04 5.24 32.19
CA LEU A 408 22.24 5.91 32.71
C LEU A 408 22.32 5.83 34.24
N LEU A 409 21.20 6.01 34.95
CA LEU A 409 21.16 5.92 36.41
C LEU A 409 21.50 4.49 36.89
N LEU A 410 20.89 3.47 36.27
CA LEU A 410 21.21 2.07 36.56
C LEU A 410 22.69 1.74 36.28
N ALA A 411 23.28 2.37 35.26
CA ALA A 411 24.70 2.22 34.97
C ALA A 411 25.59 2.91 36.01
N THR A 412 25.22 4.11 36.47
CA THR A 412 25.96 4.81 37.53
C THR A 412 25.86 4.12 38.89
N GLU A 413 24.75 3.44 39.16
CA GLU A 413 24.55 2.63 40.37
C GLU A 413 25.22 1.25 40.27
N GLY A 414 25.85 0.92 39.14
CA GLY A 414 26.55 -0.35 38.92
C GLY A 414 25.63 -1.55 38.71
N VAL A 415 24.33 -1.34 38.47
CA VAL A 415 23.34 -2.41 38.22
C VAL A 415 23.48 -2.98 36.81
N ILE A 416 23.84 -2.15 35.84
CA ILE A 416 24.13 -2.55 34.45
C ILE A 416 25.46 -1.94 34.00
N ASP A 417 26.14 -2.57 33.04
CA ASP A 417 27.37 -2.01 32.46
C ASP A 417 27.07 -1.05 31.28
N LEU A 418 28.05 -0.22 30.93
CA LEU A 418 27.91 0.75 29.85
C LEU A 418 27.69 0.08 28.48
N ASP A 419 28.22 -1.14 28.29
CA ASP A 419 28.00 -1.92 27.06
C ASP A 419 26.53 -2.37 26.94
N THR A 420 25.87 -2.75 28.04
CA THR A 420 24.42 -3.03 28.06
C THR A 420 23.60 -1.78 27.71
N VAL A 421 23.98 -0.61 28.22
CA VAL A 421 23.35 0.67 27.84
C VAL A 421 23.53 0.95 26.35
N ALA A 422 24.72 0.71 25.79
CA ALA A 422 25.00 0.91 24.38
C ALA A 422 24.14 0.00 23.48
N VAL A 423 24.01 -1.28 23.85
CA VAL A 423 23.16 -2.25 23.12
C VAL A 423 21.68 -1.85 23.16
N GLU A 424 21.17 -1.41 24.31
CA GLU A 424 19.79 -0.91 24.45
C GLU A 424 19.51 0.34 23.60
N HIS A 425 20.55 1.12 23.28
CA HIS A 425 20.48 2.26 22.37
C HIS A 425 20.82 1.92 20.91
N GLY A 426 20.99 0.64 20.58
CA GLY A 426 21.24 0.18 19.21
C GLY A 426 22.70 0.30 18.74
N TYR A 427 23.64 0.51 19.67
CA TYR A 427 25.07 0.50 19.40
C TYR A 427 25.69 -0.86 19.75
N GLU A 428 26.76 -1.26 19.07
CA GLU A 428 27.40 -2.56 19.34
C GLU A 428 28.13 -2.62 20.70
N LYS A 429 28.77 -1.51 21.14
CA LYS A 429 29.47 -1.34 22.43
C LYS A 429 29.61 0.14 22.81
N ALA A 430 29.84 0.43 24.10
CA ALA A 430 30.02 1.80 24.60
C ALA A 430 31.38 2.41 24.20
N VAL A 431 32.41 1.58 24.04
CA VAL A 431 33.75 2.00 23.64
C VAL A 431 34.26 1.12 22.49
N VAL A 432 34.58 1.74 21.35
CA VAL A 432 35.28 1.07 20.25
C VAL A 432 36.70 0.73 20.71
N LYS A 433 37.00 -0.55 20.92
CA LYS A 433 38.35 -1.02 21.24
C LYS A 433 39.31 -0.68 20.09
N SER A 434 40.21 0.27 20.33
CA SER A 434 41.42 0.63 19.56
C SER A 434 41.21 1.08 18.10
N VAL A 435 41.52 2.34 17.81
CA VAL A 435 41.91 2.76 16.45
C VAL A 435 43.31 2.19 16.20
N SER A 436 43.45 1.25 15.25
CA SER A 436 44.75 0.66 14.93
C SER A 436 45.74 1.73 14.47
N LYS A 437 47.06 1.53 14.70
CA LYS A 437 48.13 2.43 14.21
C LYS A 437 48.01 2.71 12.71
N ASN A 438 47.52 1.73 11.96
CA ASN A 438 47.29 1.84 10.52
C ASN A 438 46.11 2.77 10.19
N ALA A 439 45.04 2.73 10.99
CA ALA A 439 43.89 3.63 10.85
C ALA A 439 44.24 5.07 11.25
N LEU A 440 44.99 5.26 12.34
CA LEU A 440 45.49 6.58 12.76
C LEU A 440 46.48 7.17 11.74
N GLY A 441 47.38 6.33 11.21
CA GLY A 441 48.30 6.73 10.13
C GLY A 441 47.61 6.98 8.78
N ALA A 442 46.46 6.36 8.50
CA ALA A 442 45.63 6.69 7.35
C ALA A 442 44.91 8.04 7.54
N PHE A 443 44.46 8.33 8.75
CA PHE A 443 43.81 9.59 9.10
C PHE A 443 44.77 10.79 9.03
N LEU A 444 46.00 10.63 9.53
CA LEU A 444 47.05 11.65 9.44
C LEU A 444 47.45 11.94 7.98
N ARG A 445 47.52 10.91 7.13
CA ARG A 445 47.75 11.07 5.68
C ARG A 445 46.61 11.79 4.98
N ALA A 446 45.37 11.59 5.42
CA ALA A 446 44.20 12.32 4.90
C ALA A 446 44.18 13.80 5.31
N LEU A 447 44.94 14.17 6.35
CA LEU A 447 45.15 15.55 6.82
C LEU A 447 46.47 16.15 6.31
N ASP A 448 47.12 15.52 5.32
CA ASP A 448 48.43 15.91 4.77
C ASP A 448 49.59 15.92 5.78
N ILE A 449 49.42 15.26 6.94
CA ILE A 449 50.47 15.09 7.94
C ILE A 449 51.21 13.78 7.67
N ASN A 450 52.49 13.87 7.34
CA ASN A 450 53.30 12.67 7.12
C ASN A 450 53.49 11.88 8.42
N SER A 451 52.80 10.74 8.53
CA SER A 451 52.89 9.83 9.69
C SER A 451 54.30 9.33 10.04
N LEU A 452 55.27 9.45 9.12
CA LEU A 452 56.67 9.06 9.34
C LEU A 452 57.58 10.24 9.72
N SER A 453 57.08 11.49 9.65
CA SER A 453 57.79 12.68 10.14
C SER A 453 57.93 12.63 11.67
N GLN A 454 58.85 13.42 12.23
CA GLN A 454 58.97 13.50 13.69
C GLN A 454 57.66 13.93 14.34
N GLU A 455 56.95 14.90 13.74
CA GLU A 455 55.65 15.41 14.19
C GLU A 455 54.53 14.36 14.12
N GLY A 456 54.49 13.57 13.04
CA GLY A 456 53.56 12.45 12.90
C GLY A 456 53.82 11.35 13.93
N LYS A 457 55.10 11.07 14.23
CA LYS A 457 55.50 10.09 15.25
C LYS A 457 55.17 10.57 16.67
N THR A 458 55.36 11.85 16.99
CA THR A 458 54.95 12.39 18.30
C THR A 458 53.44 12.35 18.47
N LEU A 459 52.65 12.68 17.45
CA LEU A 459 51.18 12.58 17.49
C LEU A 459 50.70 11.15 17.74
N VAL A 460 51.24 10.16 17.00
CA VAL A 460 50.91 8.74 17.18
C VAL A 460 51.29 8.26 18.58
N ASN A 461 52.47 8.63 19.08
CA ASN A 461 52.94 8.23 20.41
C ASN A 461 52.16 8.91 21.54
N THR A 462 51.76 10.17 21.38
CA THR A 462 50.96 10.92 22.38
C THR A 462 49.58 10.29 22.54
N TYR A 463 48.98 9.87 21.43
CA TYR A 463 47.70 9.16 21.43
C TYR A 463 47.80 7.77 22.09
N GLU A 464 48.91 7.04 21.90
CA GLU A 464 49.17 5.78 22.62
C GLU A 464 49.33 5.97 24.14
N HIS A 465 50.02 7.03 24.58
CA HIS A 465 50.21 7.30 26.00
C HIS A 465 48.91 7.69 26.71
N LEU A 466 48.08 8.51 26.09
CA LEU A 466 46.75 8.86 26.61
C LEU A 466 45.83 7.63 26.69
N PHE A 467 45.88 6.76 25.68
CA PHE A 467 45.08 5.54 25.66
C PHE A 467 45.53 4.52 26.73
N LYS A 468 46.84 4.32 26.91
CA LYS A 468 47.38 3.43 27.96
C LYS A 468 47.12 3.96 29.38
N ARG A 469 47.05 5.28 29.55
CA ARG A 469 46.66 5.91 30.82
C ARG A 469 45.19 5.65 31.14
N ASN A 470 44.30 5.88 30.18
CA ASN A 470 42.87 5.61 30.35
C ASN A 470 42.54 4.12 30.57
N GLN A 471 43.33 3.20 29.99
CA GLN A 471 43.19 1.76 30.28
C GLN A 471 43.60 1.40 31.72
N ARG A 472 44.60 2.07 32.31
CA ARG A 472 45.00 1.85 33.70
C ARG A 472 43.97 2.41 34.69
N ASP A 473 43.40 3.57 34.38
CA ASP A 473 42.36 4.20 35.22
C ASP A 473 41.04 3.39 35.18
N SER A 474 40.78 2.63 34.11
CA SER A 474 39.62 1.73 34.02
C SER A 474 39.81 0.34 34.67
N LEU A 475 41.01 -0.01 35.14
CA LEU A 475 41.34 -1.32 35.70
C LEU A 475 41.78 -1.27 37.18
N GLY A 476 41.78 -0.09 37.80
CA GLY A 476 42.23 0.13 39.18
C GLY A 476 41.12 0.54 40.13
N GLY A 477 40.09 -0.31 40.28
CA GLY A 477 39.17 -0.24 41.42
C GLY A 477 39.68 -1.14 42.56
N SER A 478 40.62 -0.64 43.36
CA SER A 478 40.94 -1.24 44.66
C SER A 478 41.35 -0.13 45.63
N GLU A 479 40.64 -0.09 46.75
CA GLU A 479 40.79 0.83 47.88
C GLU A 479 42.27 1.00 48.33
N PRO A 480 42.68 2.17 48.82
CA PRO A 480 43.98 2.33 49.45
C PRO A 480 43.96 1.69 50.84
N ASP A 481 44.73 0.62 51.01
CA ASP A 481 44.99 0.01 52.31
C ASP A 481 45.97 0.88 53.12
N LEU A 482 45.54 1.24 54.32
CA LEU A 482 46.28 2.01 55.31
C LEU A 482 47.24 1.08 56.05
N SER A 483 48.54 1.12 55.75
CA SER A 483 49.58 0.80 56.75
C SER A 483 51.00 1.21 56.33
N GLN A 484 51.65 1.95 57.25
CA GLN A 484 53.11 2.18 57.42
C GLN A 484 53.80 3.09 56.38
N SER A 485 53.91 4.40 56.65
CA SER A 485 54.97 5.09 57.41
C SER A 485 56.33 5.09 56.70
N ASP A 486 56.71 6.22 56.09
CA ASP A 486 57.82 7.06 56.58
C ASP A 486 57.95 8.35 55.72
N GLU A 487 57.75 9.48 56.40
CA GLU A 487 58.48 10.75 56.32
C GLU A 487 58.79 11.37 54.92
N ASN A 488 58.01 12.41 54.58
CA ASN A 488 58.53 13.76 54.28
C ASN A 488 57.34 14.72 54.03
N GLU A 489 56.81 15.26 55.13
CA GLU A 489 55.97 16.46 55.15
C GLU A 489 56.87 17.69 55.15
N GLU A 490 56.88 18.47 54.07
CA GLU A 490 57.08 19.92 54.05
C GLU A 490 57.10 20.40 52.58
N GLU A 491 55.93 20.67 51.97
CA GLU A 491 55.81 21.69 50.90
C GLU A 491 54.39 21.94 50.33
N LEU A 492 53.32 21.34 50.87
CA LEU A 492 51.98 21.43 50.23
C LEU A 492 50.88 22.13 51.05
N GLU A 493 51.19 22.69 52.22
CA GLU A 493 50.20 23.42 53.04
C GLU A 493 49.92 24.87 52.60
N GLU A 494 50.60 25.44 51.60
CA GLU A 494 50.44 26.87 51.27
C GLU A 494 49.41 27.23 50.18
N LYS A 495 48.69 26.27 49.58
CA LYS A 495 47.76 26.59 48.46
C LYS A 495 46.28 26.25 48.65
N PHE A 496 45.86 25.71 49.79
CA PHE A 496 44.46 25.33 50.04
C PHE A 496 43.78 26.09 51.18
N GLN A 497 44.11 27.36 51.36
CA GLN A 497 43.23 28.30 52.07
C GLN A 497 42.99 29.57 51.26
N LYS A 498 41.94 29.57 50.44
CA LYS A 498 41.00 30.70 50.35
C LYS A 498 39.77 30.39 49.49
N LYS A 499 38.64 30.40 50.19
CA LYS A 499 37.30 30.88 49.79
C LYS A 499 36.31 29.91 49.12
N ASN A 500 35.58 29.21 49.98
CA ASN A 500 34.13 29.06 49.88
C ASN A 500 33.43 30.35 50.37
N GLY A 501 32.29 30.74 49.76
CA GLY A 501 31.40 31.78 50.34
C GLY A 501 30.40 32.48 49.40
N THR A 502 29.29 31.80 49.08
CA THR A 502 27.87 32.23 49.17
C THR A 502 27.35 33.60 48.62
N ARG A 503 26.31 33.47 47.76
CA ARG A 503 25.02 34.23 47.61
C ARG A 503 24.94 35.67 47.02
N THR A 504 24.25 35.71 45.87
CA THR A 504 23.12 36.57 45.42
C THR A 504 23.09 38.10 45.63
N ASN A 505 22.69 38.72 44.52
CA ASN A 505 21.77 39.86 44.35
C ASN A 505 22.34 41.29 44.14
N VAL A 506 21.88 41.85 43.01
CA VAL A 506 21.51 43.26 42.75
C VAL A 506 22.62 44.21 42.23
N VAL A 507 22.51 44.45 40.91
CA VAL A 507 22.89 45.65 40.09
C VAL A 507 22.49 46.96 40.82
N PRO A 508 22.99 48.20 40.54
CA PRO A 508 23.74 48.61 39.34
C PRO A 508 24.71 49.81 39.48
N ILE A 509 25.15 50.32 38.31
CA ILE A 509 25.51 51.73 37.98
C ILE A 509 26.98 52.18 38.13
N GLN A 510 27.59 52.28 36.94
CA GLN A 510 28.29 53.43 36.34
C GLN A 510 29.72 53.84 36.73
N ARG A 511 30.44 54.07 35.61
CA ARG A 511 31.37 55.16 35.28
C ARG A 511 32.84 54.95 35.67
N GLY A 512 33.67 54.95 34.64
CA GLY A 512 35.06 55.39 34.76
C GLY A 512 36.00 54.83 33.71
N ARG A 513 35.92 55.34 32.47
CA ARG A 513 36.99 55.22 31.46
C ARG A 513 38.29 55.86 31.95
N LYS A 514 39.42 55.30 31.51
CA LYS A 514 40.71 55.91 31.06
C LYS A 514 41.82 54.90 31.41
N TYR A 515 42.70 54.45 30.53
CA TYR A 515 43.04 54.73 29.14
C TYR A 515 43.44 53.43 28.45
#